data_AF-A0A087R4T3-F1
#
_entry.id   AF-A0A087R4T3-F1
#
_cell.length_a   1.000
_cell.length_b   1.000
_cell.length_c   1.000
_cell.angle_alpha   90.00
_cell.angle_beta   90.00
_cell.angle_gamma   90.00
#
_symmetry.space_group_name_H-M   'P 1'
#
loop_
_entity.id
_entity.type
_entity.pdbx_description
1 polymer ?
#
loop_
_entity_poly.entity_id
_entity_poly.type
_entity_poly.pdbx_seq_one_letter_code
_entity_poly.pdbx_strand_id
1 'polypeptide(L)'
;KGEPAAGTTKLESMGFRVGQGLIERFTKDTARFKDELDIMKFICKDFWTTVFKKQIDNLRTNHQGIYVLQDNKFRLLTQMSAGKQYLEHAPK
;
A
#
# COMPACT_ATOMS: atom_id res chain seq x y z
N LYS A 1 -16.69 8.33 -18.89
CA LYS A 1 -16.92 7.56 -17.64
C LYS A 1 -16.19 6.23 -17.84
N GLY A 2 -14.95 6.13 -17.36
CA GLY A 2 -14.11 4.95 -17.65
C GLY A 2 -14.58 3.75 -16.85
N GLU A 3 -14.78 2.61 -17.52
CA GLU A 3 -14.99 1.33 -16.86
C GLU A 3 -13.78 1.01 -15.97
N PRO A 4 -13.98 0.53 -14.74
CA PRO A 4 -12.86 -0.01 -13.96
C PRO A 4 -12.30 -1.21 -14.73
N ALA A 5 -11.05 -1.11 -15.15
CA ALA A 5 -10.36 -2.16 -15.88
C ALA A 5 -10.48 -3.47 -15.09
N ALA A 6 -11.07 -4.52 -15.68
CA ALA A 6 -11.39 -5.78 -15.01
C ALA A 6 -10.21 -6.49 -14.31
N GLY A 7 -8.96 -6.05 -14.54
CA GLY A 7 -7.76 -6.49 -13.83
C GLY A 7 -7.53 -5.85 -12.45
N THR A 8 -8.08 -4.66 -12.16
CA THR A 8 -7.89 -3.99 -10.86
C THR A 8 -8.66 -4.69 -9.76
N THR A 9 -9.87 -5.17 -10.04
CA THR A 9 -10.78 -5.76 -9.05
C THR A 9 -10.27 -7.07 -8.44
N LYS A 10 -9.62 -7.94 -9.23
CA LYS A 10 -9.05 -9.19 -8.71
C LYS A 10 -7.85 -8.92 -7.79
N LEU A 11 -6.96 -8.00 -8.19
CA LEU A 11 -5.81 -7.62 -7.38
C LEU A 11 -6.26 -6.93 -6.08
N GLU A 12 -7.27 -6.05 -6.16
CA GLU A 12 -7.90 -5.41 -5.01
C GLU A 12 -8.49 -6.45 -4.04
N SER A 13 -9.24 -7.43 -4.53
CA SER A 13 -9.82 -8.50 -3.70
C SER A 13 -8.75 -9.33 -2.98
N MET A 14 -7.68 -9.71 -3.69
CA MET A 14 -6.54 -10.40 -3.09
C MET A 14 -5.85 -9.51 -2.04
N GLY A 15 -5.61 -8.24 -2.36
CA GLY A 15 -5.02 -7.25 -1.46
C GLY A 15 -5.84 -7.06 -0.19
N PHE A 16 -7.16 -6.99 -0.30
CA PHE A 16 -8.08 -6.89 0.84
C PHE A 16 -7.94 -8.10 1.77
N ARG A 17 -8.01 -9.32 1.22
CA ARG A 17 -7.89 -10.56 2.03
C ARG A 17 -6.54 -10.67 2.74
N VAL A 18 -5.46 -10.37 2.04
CA VAL A 18 -4.11 -10.39 2.62
C VAL A 18 -3.97 -9.29 3.67
N GLY A 19 -4.42 -8.07 3.38
CA GLY A 19 -4.39 -6.94 4.30
C GLY A 19 -5.15 -7.21 5.59
N GLN A 20 -6.33 -7.83 5.50
CA GLN A 20 -7.11 -8.21 6.68
C GLN A 20 -6.37 -9.21 7.58
N GLY A 21 -5.79 -10.27 7.00
CA GLY A 21 -5.03 -11.24 7.80
C GLY A 21 -3.76 -10.64 8.42
N LEU A 22 -3.09 -9.72 7.71
CA LEU A 22 -1.92 -9.04 8.23
C LEU A 22 -2.27 -8.07 9.38
N ILE A 23 -3.34 -7.28 9.23
CA ILE A 23 -3.72 -6.31 10.26
C ILE A 23 -4.14 -7.03 11.55
N GLU A 24 -4.98 -8.07 11.46
CA GLU A 24 -5.39 -8.87 12.62
C GLU A 24 -4.18 -9.43 13.38
N ARG A 25 -3.17 -9.90 12.65
CA ARG A 25 -1.94 -10.42 13.24
C ARG A 25 -1.08 -9.33 13.88
N PHE A 26 -0.90 -8.20 13.21
CA PHE A 26 0.03 -7.15 13.66
C PHE A 26 -0.56 -6.27 14.76
N THR A 27 -1.88 -6.14 14.84
CA THR A 27 -2.54 -5.34 15.88
C THR A 27 -2.99 -6.16 17.08
N LYS A 28 -2.71 -7.48 17.11
CA LYS A 28 -3.18 -8.40 18.17
C LYS A 28 -2.89 -7.88 19.58
N ASP A 29 -1.68 -7.39 19.81
CA ASP A 29 -1.21 -6.87 21.11
C ASP A 29 -1.11 -5.33 21.12
N THR A 30 -1.64 -4.67 20.09
CA THR A 30 -1.63 -3.21 19.98
C THR A 30 -2.86 -2.63 20.66
N ALA A 31 -2.70 -1.54 21.41
CA ALA A 31 -3.84 -0.80 21.94
C ALA A 31 -4.78 -0.35 20.81
N ARG A 32 -6.09 -0.32 21.07
CA ARG A 32 -7.05 0.12 20.07
C ARG A 32 -6.73 1.55 19.61
N PHE A 33 -6.74 1.75 18.29
CA PHE A 33 -6.56 3.08 17.70
C PHE A 33 -7.67 4.02 18.17
N LYS A 34 -7.26 5.22 18.58
CA LYS A 34 -8.18 6.22 19.16
C LYS A 34 -8.79 7.11 18.10
N ASP A 35 -8.00 7.43 17.08
CA ASP A 35 -8.38 8.32 16.00
C ASP A 35 -7.70 7.91 14.68
N GLU A 36 -8.07 8.59 13.60
CA GLU A 36 -7.55 8.35 12.26
C GLU A 36 -6.05 8.62 12.16
N LEU A 37 -5.52 9.58 12.92
CA LEU A 37 -4.11 9.92 12.90
C LEU A 37 -3.26 8.77 13.47
N ASP A 38 -3.74 8.11 14.51
CA ASP A 38 -3.09 6.92 15.07
C ASP A 38 -3.10 5.75 14.09
N ILE A 39 -4.19 5.55 13.34
CA ILE A 39 -4.26 4.57 12.25
C ILE A 39 -3.21 4.90 11.18
N MET A 40 -3.12 6.17 10.77
CA MET A 40 -2.17 6.60 9.73
C MET A 40 -0.72 6.45 10.17
N LYS A 41 -0.39 6.74 11.44
CA LYS A 41 0.95 6.48 12.00
C LYS A 41 1.29 5.00 11.93
N PHE A 42 0.37 4.13 12.35
CA PHE A 42 0.57 2.69 12.30
C PHE A 42 0.80 2.20 10.87
N ILE A 43 -0.02 2.65 9.91
CA ILE A 43 0.14 2.28 8.50
C ILE A 43 1.50 2.74 7.97
N CYS A 44 1.87 4.00 8.19
CA CYS A 44 3.08 4.60 7.62
C CYS A 44 4.38 4.08 8.25
N LYS A 45 4.32 3.68 9.53
CA LYS A 45 5.50 3.26 10.30
C LYS A 45 5.52 1.76 10.52
N ASP A 46 4.63 1.24 11.34
CA ASP A 46 4.66 -0.14 11.81
C ASP A 46 4.31 -1.14 10.70
N PHE A 47 3.18 -0.93 10.03
CA PHE A 47 2.73 -1.82 8.97
C PHE A 47 3.70 -1.82 7.78
N TRP A 48 4.02 -0.63 7.24
CA TRP A 48 4.92 -0.53 6.10
C TRP A 48 6.31 -1.08 6.40
N THR A 49 6.85 -0.80 7.58
CA THR A 49 8.16 -1.35 8.00
C THR A 49 8.09 -2.87 8.15
N THR A 50 7.01 -3.42 8.66
CA THR A 50 6.88 -4.87 8.84
C THR A 50 6.84 -5.60 7.49
N VAL A 51 6.07 -5.08 6.53
CA VAL A 51 5.84 -5.70 5.22
C VAL A 51 6.97 -5.41 4.23
N PHE A 52 7.39 -4.16 4.11
CA PHE A 52 8.34 -3.71 3.06
C PHE A 52 9.74 -3.38 3.59
N LYS A 53 9.95 -3.49 4.91
CA LYS A 53 11.23 -3.18 5.57
C LYS A 53 11.69 -1.74 5.37
N LYS A 54 10.72 -0.82 5.26
CA LYS A 54 10.90 0.64 5.22
C LYS A 54 9.64 1.36 5.70
N GLN A 55 9.78 2.59 6.17
CA GLN A 55 8.64 3.48 6.40
C GLN A 55 8.17 4.10 5.08
N ILE A 56 6.95 4.66 5.07
CA ILE A 56 6.48 5.51 3.98
C ILE A 56 7.38 6.74 3.84
N ASP A 57 7.73 7.12 2.61
CA ASP A 57 8.67 8.23 2.38
C ASP A 57 8.00 9.59 2.54
N ASN A 58 6.74 9.71 2.16
CA ASN A 58 5.98 10.95 2.29
C ASN A 58 4.50 10.66 2.58
N LEU A 59 3.94 11.37 3.56
CA LEU A 59 2.52 11.39 3.85
C LEU A 59 2.02 12.82 3.65
N ARG A 60 1.07 13.00 2.74
CA ARG A 60 0.34 14.27 2.57
C ARG A 60 -1.09 14.08 3.02
N THR A 61 -1.68 15.09 3.64
CA THR A 61 -3.10 15.11 4.00
C THR A 61 -3.75 16.43 3.59
N ASN A 62 -5.07 16.46 3.44
CA ASN A 62 -5.83 17.69 3.24
C ASN A 62 -6.89 17.87 4.34
N HIS A 63 -7.49 19.06 4.40
CA HIS A 63 -8.55 19.38 5.37
C HIS A 63 -9.86 18.59 5.17
N GLN A 64 -9.95 17.76 4.12
CA GLN A 64 -11.10 16.91 3.83
C GLN A 64 -10.88 15.45 4.29
N GLY A 65 -9.76 15.15 4.96
CA GLY A 65 -9.45 13.79 5.41
C GLY A 65 -8.90 12.88 4.32
N ILE A 66 -8.36 13.43 3.22
CA ILE A 66 -7.71 12.63 2.18
C ILE A 66 -6.23 12.51 2.52
N TYR A 67 -5.73 11.28 2.55
CA TYR A 67 -4.32 10.97 2.79
C TYR A 67 -3.68 10.39 1.54
N VAL A 68 -2.47 10.85 1.22
CA VAL A 68 -1.67 10.38 0.10
C VAL A 68 -0.34 9.88 0.64
N LEU A 69 -0.11 8.57 0.46
CA LEU A 69 1.10 7.87 0.90
C LEU A 69 1.99 7.62 -0.31
N GLN A 70 3.26 8.01 -0.22
CA GLN A 70 4.23 7.86 -1.30
C GLN A 70 5.36 6.91 -0.89
N ASP A 71 5.58 5.87 -1.70
CA ASP A 71 6.75 5.00 -1.64
C ASP A 71 7.55 5.13 -2.95
N ASN A 72 8.71 5.77 -2.87
CA ASN A 72 9.59 6.07 -4.01
C ASN A 72 10.39 4.86 -4.50
N LYS A 73 10.50 3.81 -3.68
CA LYS A 73 11.36 2.65 -3.95
C LYS A 73 10.63 1.38 -3.55
N PHE A 74 9.46 1.20 -4.16
CA PHE A 74 8.59 0.09 -3.83
C PHE A 74 9.21 -1.24 -4.27
N ARG A 75 9.78 -1.96 -3.30
CA ARG A 75 10.67 -3.11 -3.51
C ARG A 75 10.10 -4.19 -4.44
N LEU A 76 8.80 -4.46 -4.35
CA LEU A 76 8.14 -5.48 -5.17
C LEU A 76 8.17 -5.14 -6.66
N LEU A 77 8.01 -3.85 -6.99
CA LEU A 77 8.02 -3.39 -8.38
C LEU A 77 9.42 -3.01 -8.87
N THR A 78 10.34 -2.60 -7.98
CA THR A 78 11.71 -2.26 -8.39
C THR A 78 12.39 -3.42 -9.12
N GLN A 79 12.24 -4.65 -8.63
CA GLN A 79 12.80 -5.84 -9.29
C GLN A 79 12.14 -6.12 -10.65
N MET A 80 10.81 -5.93 -10.75
CA MET A 80 10.08 -6.10 -12.01
C MET A 80 10.45 -5.03 -13.05
N SER A 81 10.64 -3.78 -12.63
CA SER A 81 10.99 -2.65 -13.51
C SER A 81 12.37 -2.78 -14.13
N ALA A 82 13.28 -3.52 -13.49
CA ALA A 82 14.63 -3.76 -14.03
C ALA A 82 14.64 -4.84 -15.13
N GLY A 83 13.56 -5.61 -15.28
CA GLY A 83 13.43 -6.65 -16.30
C GLY A 83 13.06 -6.07 -17.66
N LYS A 84 13.88 -6.34 -18.69
CA LYS A 84 13.58 -5.95 -20.08
C LYS A 84 12.41 -6.73 -20.72
N GLN A 85 11.98 -7.83 -20.08
CA GLN A 85 11.03 -8.79 -20.65
C GLN A 85 9.66 -8.18 -21.02
N TYR A 86 9.23 -7.13 -20.33
CA TYR A 86 7.93 -6.50 -20.56
C TYR A 86 8.02 -5.19 -21.36
N LEU A 87 9.22 -4.67 -21.62
CA LEU A 87 9.41 -3.45 -22.41
C LEU A 87 9.06 -3.66 -23.88
N GLU A 88 9.32 -4.85 -24.44
CA GLU A 88 9.00 -5.14 -25.84
C GLU A 88 7.50 -5.23 -26.13
N HIS A 89 6.69 -5.49 -25.10
CA HIS A 89 5.25 -5.63 -25.19
C HIS A 89 4.50 -4.38 -24.68
N ALA A 90 5.22 -3.35 -24.25
CA ALA A 90 4.62 -2.12 -23.76
C ALA A 90 4.07 -1.30 -24.95
N PRO A 91 2.86 -0.71 -24.83
CA PRO A 91 2.35 0.22 -25.84
C PRO A 91 3.33 1.39 -25.99
N LYS A 92 3.66 1.76 -27.24
CA LYS A 92 4.43 2.97 -27.54
C LYS A 92 3.62 4.23 -27.27
#